data_AF-A0A1B6IGF2-F1
#
_entry.id   AF-A0A1B6IGF2-F1
#
_cell.length_a   1.000
_cell.length_b   1.000
_cell.length_c   1.000
_cell.angle_alpha   90.00
_cell.angle_beta   90.00
_cell.angle_gamma   90.00
#
_symmetry.space_group_name_H-M   'P 1'
#
loop_
_entity.id
_entity.type
_entity.pdbx_description
1 polymer ?
#
loop_
_entity_poly.entity_id
_entity_poly.type
_entity_poly.pdbx_seq_one_letter_code
_entity_poly.pdbx_strand_id
1 'polypeptide(L)'
;ACAPSDDDQYRSSVIEKISNTVESCAAFSNFTCGGHFCTLIELIREALVVVQKADYELELLRELCFSLRVTEPPSCVEDENKLLETINNTVSVSQLSKYYYEISESLFPSMENLVSCVDHGVLQIQAELEFRTQSLIDCRNSL
;
A
#
# COMPACT_ATOMS: atom_id res chain seq x y z
N ALA A 1 34.46 -30.14 29.31
CA ALA A 1 34.16 -28.71 29.50
C ALA A 1 33.17 -28.31 28.41
N CYS A 2 31.95 -27.92 28.75
CA CYS A 2 31.12 -27.21 27.79
C CYS A 2 31.88 -25.94 27.43
N ALA A 3 32.26 -25.79 26.16
CA ALA A 3 32.96 -24.60 25.70
C ALA A 3 32.05 -23.37 25.91
N PRO A 4 32.60 -22.18 26.20
CA PRO A 4 31.82 -20.96 26.17
C PRO A 4 31.32 -20.81 24.74
N SER A 5 30.04 -21.08 24.56
CA SER A 5 29.32 -20.85 23.31
C SER A 5 29.55 -19.39 22.93
N ASP A 6 29.80 -19.12 21.65
CA ASP A 6 29.91 -17.78 21.07
C ASP A 6 28.58 -17.00 21.26
N ASP A 7 28.27 -16.63 22.50
CA ASP A 7 26.99 -16.07 22.91
C ASP A 7 26.77 -14.70 22.29
N ASP A 8 27.84 -13.91 22.12
CA ASP A 8 27.78 -12.63 21.42
C ASP A 8 27.52 -12.81 19.91
N GLN A 9 28.18 -13.79 19.27
CA GLN A 9 27.92 -14.11 17.86
C GLN A 9 26.49 -14.62 17.67
N TYR A 10 25.98 -15.41 18.61
CA TYR A 10 24.61 -15.92 18.58
C TYR A 10 23.58 -14.82 18.82
N ARG A 11 23.80 -13.91 19.77
CA ARG A 11 22.92 -12.75 19.99
C ARG A 11 22.85 -11.86 18.75
N SER A 12 23.98 -11.61 18.10
CA SER A 12 24.01 -10.91 16.82
C SER A 12 23.22 -11.66 15.74
N SER A 13 23.36 -12.99 15.66
CA SER A 13 22.62 -13.82 14.70
C SER A 13 21.10 -13.83 14.95
N VAL A 14 20.66 -13.85 16.22
CA VAL A 14 19.23 -13.77 16.57
C VAL A 14 18.65 -12.41 16.21
N ILE A 15 19.36 -11.32 16.49
CA ILE A 15 18.93 -9.97 16.11
C ILE A 15 18.81 -9.85 14.58
N GLU A 16 19.79 -10.38 13.86
CA GLU A 16 19.77 -10.41 12.39
C GLU A 16 18.60 -11.25 11.86
N LYS A 17 18.32 -12.42 12.46
CA LYS A 17 17.15 -13.24 12.12
C LYS A 17 15.84 -12.48 12.33
N ILE A 18 15.68 -11.76 13.45
CA ILE A 18 14.49 -10.93 13.71
C ILE A 18 14.35 -9.85 12.62
N SER A 19 15.43 -9.13 12.30
CA SER A 19 15.41 -8.09 11.26
C SER A 19 15.01 -8.67 9.90
N ASN A 20 15.62 -9.79 9.51
CA ASN A 20 15.34 -10.47 8.25
C ASN A 20 13.90 -11.00 8.17
N THR A 21 13.35 -11.51 9.28
CA THR A 21 11.94 -11.90 9.37
C THR A 21 11.02 -10.71 9.11
N VAL A 22 11.25 -9.58 9.79
CA VAL A 22 10.43 -8.38 9.61
C VAL A 22 10.53 -7.86 8.16
N GLU A 23 11.74 -7.77 7.60
CA GLU A 23 11.96 -7.30 6.23
C GLU A 23 11.33 -8.23 5.18
N SER A 24 11.44 -9.55 5.37
CA SER A 24 10.83 -10.53 4.46
C SER A 24 9.30 -10.52 4.50
N CYS A 25 8.70 -10.35 5.69
CA CYS A 25 7.25 -10.22 5.84
C CYS A 25 6.75 -8.86 5.28
N ALA A 26 7.55 -7.80 5.38
CA ALA A 26 7.23 -6.46 4.86
C ALA A 26 7.51 -6.29 3.36
N ALA A 27 8.03 -7.31 2.66
CA ALA A 27 8.32 -7.24 1.24
C ALA A 27 7.02 -7.16 0.40
N PHE A 28 6.57 -5.93 0.15
CA PHE A 28 5.33 -5.62 -0.59
C PHE A 28 5.29 -6.16 -2.04
N SER A 29 6.43 -6.56 -2.60
CA SER A 29 6.54 -7.09 -3.97
C SER A 29 5.83 -8.43 -4.19
N ASN A 30 5.52 -9.17 -3.12
CA ASN A 30 4.81 -10.45 -3.19
C ASN A 30 3.28 -10.31 -3.05
N PHE A 31 2.76 -9.10 -2.80
CA PHE A 31 1.33 -8.87 -2.86
C PHE A 31 0.89 -8.86 -4.32
N THR A 32 0.56 -10.05 -4.84
CA THR A 32 -0.27 -10.18 -6.05
C THR A 32 -1.45 -9.24 -5.89
N CYS A 33 -1.69 -8.40 -6.90
CA CYS A 33 -2.78 -7.45 -6.98
C CYS A 33 -4.08 -8.14 -6.53
N GLY A 34 -4.47 -7.99 -5.26
CA GLY A 34 -5.68 -8.62 -4.73
C GLY A 34 -6.90 -8.06 -5.45
N GLY A 35 -8.04 -8.76 -5.41
CA GLY A 35 -9.25 -8.33 -6.12
C GLY A 35 -9.64 -6.87 -5.85
N HIS A 36 -9.54 -6.43 -4.59
CA HIS A 36 -9.79 -5.05 -4.18
C HIS A 36 -8.73 -4.05 -4.69
N PHE A 37 -7.45 -4.43 -4.71
CA PHE A 37 -6.39 -3.56 -5.23
C PHE A 37 -6.50 -3.39 -6.76
N CYS A 38 -6.84 -4.45 -7.50
CA CYS A 38 -7.20 -4.35 -8.92
C CYS A 38 -8.39 -3.40 -9.14
N THR A 39 -9.46 -3.57 -8.36
CA THR A 39 -10.67 -2.77 -8.47
C THR A 39 -10.39 -1.29 -8.15
N LEU A 40 -9.54 -1.02 -7.17
CA LEU A 40 -9.06 0.34 -6.87
C LEU A 40 -8.32 0.95 -8.06
N ILE A 41 -7.40 0.20 -8.70
CA ILE A 41 -6.67 0.67 -9.89
C ILE A 41 -7.64 0.97 -11.04
N GLU A 42 -8.66 0.13 -11.25
CA GLU A 42 -9.68 0.35 -12.27
C GLU A 42 -10.49 1.62 -12.00
N LEU A 43 -10.95 1.84 -10.77
CA LEU A 43 -11.65 3.07 -10.39
C LEU A 43 -10.80 4.32 -10.67
N ILE A 44 -9.50 4.28 -10.34
CA ILE A 44 -8.56 5.39 -10.60
C ILE A 44 -8.44 5.64 -12.11
N ARG A 45 -8.28 4.58 -12.89
CA ARG A 45 -8.16 4.68 -14.35
C ARG A 45 -9.43 5.25 -14.98
N GLU A 46 -10.60 4.81 -14.54
CA GLU A 46 -11.88 5.33 -15.04
C GLU A 46 -12.03 6.83 -14.76
N ALA A 47 -11.73 7.28 -13.54
CA ALA A 47 -11.76 8.69 -13.18
C ALA A 47 -10.76 9.52 -14.01
N LEU A 48 -9.55 8.99 -14.21
CA LEU A 48 -8.51 9.66 -15.01
C LEU A 48 -8.96 9.84 -16.47
N VAL A 49 -9.59 8.84 -17.08
CA VAL A 49 -10.11 8.93 -18.45
C VAL A 49 -11.16 10.03 -18.58
N VAL A 50 -12.05 10.18 -17.60
CA VAL A 50 -13.06 11.25 -17.61
C VAL A 50 -12.42 12.63 -17.53
N VAL A 51 -11.44 12.83 -16.63
CA VAL A 51 -10.70 14.10 -16.51
C VAL A 51 -9.98 14.43 -17.80
N GLN A 52 -9.21 13.48 -18.35
CA GLN A 52 -8.44 13.69 -19.57
C GLN A 52 -9.33 14.07 -20.76
N LYS A 53 -10.51 13.45 -20.85
CA LYS A 53 -11.49 13.79 -21.89
C LYS A 53 -12.03 15.21 -21.69
N ALA A 54 -12.43 15.57 -20.48
CA ALA A 54 -12.97 16.90 -20.18
C ALA A 54 -11.92 18.01 -20.39
N ASP A 55 -10.66 17.75 -20.03
CA ASP A 55 -9.53 18.66 -20.23
C ASP A 55 -9.23 18.88 -21.72
N TYR A 56 -9.23 17.81 -22.52
CA TYR A 56 -9.09 17.91 -23.97
C TYR A 56 -10.25 18.67 -24.64
N GLU A 57 -11.48 18.42 -24.21
CA GLU A 57 -12.66 19.16 -24.69
C GLU A 57 -12.59 20.64 -24.30
N LEU A 58 -12.05 20.96 -23.13
CA LEU A 58 -11.85 22.34 -22.68
C LEU A 58 -10.79 23.06 -23.52
N GLU A 59 -9.69 22.38 -23.86
CA GLU A 59 -8.65 22.92 -24.75
C GLU A 59 -9.23 23.23 -26.14
N LEU A 60 -9.96 22.29 -26.74
CA LEU A 60 -10.67 22.51 -28.01
C LEU A 60 -11.67 23.65 -27.94
N LEU A 61 -12.47 23.72 -26.87
CA LEU A 61 -13.45 24.78 -26.66
C LEU A 61 -12.75 26.13 -26.59
N ARG A 62 -11.62 26.21 -25.88
CA ARG A 62 -10.80 27.42 -25.80
C ARG A 62 -10.27 27.85 -27.17
N GLU A 63 -9.77 26.91 -27.98
CA GLU A 63 -9.33 27.24 -29.34
C GLU A 63 -10.47 27.80 -30.22
N LEU A 64 -11.67 27.23 -30.12
CA LEU A 64 -12.84 27.62 -30.92
C LEU A 64 -13.45 28.95 -30.47
N CYS A 65 -13.63 29.11 -29.15
CA CYS A 65 -14.37 30.22 -28.56
C CYS A 65 -13.54 31.51 -28.44
N PHE A 66 -12.21 31.41 -28.36
CA PHE A 66 -11.34 32.58 -28.16
C PHE A 66 -10.72 33.15 -29.45
N SER A 67 -11.20 32.74 -30.64
CA SER A 67 -10.74 33.36 -31.88
C SER A 67 -11.21 34.83 -31.99
N LEU A 68 -10.30 35.76 -31.67
CA LEU A 68 -10.35 37.19 -31.99
C LEU A 68 -11.52 38.03 -31.43
N ARG A 69 -12.31 37.53 -30.45
CA ARG A 69 -13.42 38.29 -29.85
C ARG A 69 -13.02 38.99 -28.55
N VAL A 70 -13.53 40.21 -28.33
CA VAL A 70 -13.27 41.03 -27.13
C VAL A 70 -14.02 40.52 -25.90
N THR A 71 -15.11 39.79 -26.11
CA THR A 71 -15.86 39.09 -25.07
C THR A 71 -16.29 37.71 -25.56
N GLU A 72 -16.18 36.72 -24.67
CA GLU A 72 -16.61 35.35 -24.96
C GLU A 72 -18.13 35.25 -25.14
N PRO A 73 -18.61 34.38 -26.05
CA PRO A 73 -20.02 34.05 -26.14
C PRO A 73 -20.52 33.43 -24.82
N PRO A 74 -21.74 33.78 -24.34
CA PRO A 74 -22.31 33.19 -23.13
C PRO A 74 -22.37 31.65 -23.15
N SER A 75 -22.60 31.05 -24.33
CA SER A 75 -22.60 29.60 -24.51
C SER A 75 -21.23 28.97 -24.25
N CYS A 76 -20.14 29.65 -24.64
CA CYS A 76 -18.78 29.16 -24.39
C CYS A 76 -18.45 29.15 -22.90
N VAL A 77 -18.87 30.20 -22.18
CA VAL A 77 -18.70 30.30 -20.73
C VAL A 77 -19.49 29.21 -20.00
N GLU A 78 -20.71 28.91 -20.46
CA GLU A 78 -21.54 27.83 -19.89
C GLU A 78 -20.89 26.44 -20.11
N ASP A 79 -20.43 26.17 -21.33
CA ASP A 79 -19.77 24.90 -21.68
C ASP A 79 -18.43 24.73 -20.93
N GLU A 80 -17.62 25.78 -20.81
CA GLU A 80 -16.38 25.77 -20.01
C GLU A 80 -16.68 25.48 -18.55
N ASN A 81 -17.66 26.15 -17.95
CA ASN A 81 -18.03 25.91 -16.55
C ASN A 81 -18.48 24.47 -16.32
N LYS A 82 -19.20 23.86 -17.27
CA LYS A 82 -19.64 22.46 -17.17
C LYS A 82 -18.47 21.47 -17.25
N LEU A 83 -17.49 21.75 -18.12
CA LEU A 83 -16.28 20.93 -18.22
C LEU A 83 -15.41 21.06 -16.97
N LEU A 84 -15.24 22.28 -16.46
CA LEU A 84 -14.55 22.54 -15.19
C LEU A 84 -15.26 21.88 -14.00
N GLU A 85 -16.59 21.88 -13.98
CA GLU A 85 -17.37 21.17 -12.97
C GLU A 85 -17.14 19.65 -13.07
N THR A 86 -17.07 19.10 -14.28
CA THR A 86 -16.77 17.67 -14.50
C THR A 86 -15.37 17.30 -14.02
N ILE A 87 -14.37 18.16 -14.24
CA ILE A 87 -13.00 17.99 -13.74
C ILE A 87 -12.97 18.09 -12.20
N ASN A 88 -13.65 19.07 -11.62
CA ASN A 88 -13.67 19.28 -10.17
C ASN A 88 -14.48 18.19 -9.44
N ASN A 89 -15.53 17.66 -10.07
CA ASN A 89 -16.45 16.67 -9.50
C ASN A 89 -16.37 15.33 -10.23
N THR A 90 -15.18 14.94 -10.70
CA THR A 90 -14.96 13.70 -11.46
C THR A 90 -15.42 12.46 -10.68
N VAL A 91 -15.25 12.48 -9.36
CA VAL A 91 -15.63 11.37 -8.49
C VAL A 91 -16.81 11.82 -7.63
N SER A 92 -17.93 11.12 -7.76
CA SER A 92 -19.10 11.38 -6.91
C SER A 92 -18.85 10.96 -5.46
N VAL A 93 -19.65 11.46 -4.52
CA VAL A 93 -19.57 11.05 -3.10
C VAL A 93 -19.72 9.54 -2.94
N SER A 94 -20.61 8.89 -3.71
CA SER A 94 -20.79 7.43 -3.66
C SER A 94 -19.58 6.68 -4.21
N GLN A 95 -18.94 7.20 -5.26
CA GLN A 95 -17.69 6.63 -5.77
C GLN A 95 -16.55 6.80 -4.75
N LEU A 96 -16.43 7.96 -4.09
CA LEU A 96 -15.46 8.16 -2.99
C LEU A 96 -15.65 7.16 -1.86
N SER A 97 -16.88 6.89 -1.45
CA SER A 97 -17.16 5.84 -0.46
C SER A 97 -16.70 4.46 -0.94
N LYS A 98 -16.88 4.14 -2.23
CA LYS A 98 -16.35 2.90 -2.83
C LYS A 98 -14.82 2.88 -2.79
N TYR A 99 -14.15 3.98 -3.13
CA TYR A 99 -12.69 4.11 -3.00
C TYR A 99 -12.21 3.80 -1.59
N TYR A 100 -12.81 4.41 -0.56
CA TYR A 100 -12.43 4.17 0.83
C TYR A 100 -12.67 2.72 1.26
N TYR A 101 -13.74 2.11 0.77
CA TYR A 101 -14.02 0.69 1.00
C TYR A 101 -12.94 -0.20 0.38
N GLU A 102 -12.64 -0.05 -0.91
CA GLU A 102 -11.61 -0.84 -1.60
C GLU A 102 -10.22 -0.66 -0.97
N ILE A 103 -9.88 0.56 -0.52
CA ILE A 103 -8.63 0.83 0.23
C ILE A 103 -8.60 0.04 1.53
N SER A 104 -9.70 0.07 2.29
CA SER A 104 -9.78 -0.61 3.59
C SER A 104 -9.67 -2.12 3.41
N GLU A 105 -10.42 -2.69 2.47
CA GLU A 105 -10.38 -4.13 2.16
C GLU A 105 -9.06 -4.58 1.53
N SER A 106 -8.31 -3.69 0.89
CA SER A 106 -6.96 -4.01 0.39
C SER A 106 -5.91 -3.99 1.50
N LEU A 107 -6.02 -3.03 2.43
CA LEU A 107 -5.05 -2.84 3.50
C LEU A 107 -5.26 -3.82 4.66
N PHE A 108 -6.51 -4.17 4.97
CA PHE A 108 -6.82 -4.96 6.17
C PHE A 108 -6.26 -6.39 6.10
N PRO A 109 -6.50 -7.20 5.05
CA PRO A 109 -5.93 -8.54 4.94
C PRO A 109 -4.40 -8.50 4.83
N SER A 110 -3.87 -7.46 4.18
CA SER A 110 -2.42 -7.29 4.03
C SER A 110 -1.76 -7.02 5.38
N MET A 111 -2.40 -6.22 6.24
CA MET A 111 -1.95 -5.98 7.61
C MET A 111 -2.09 -7.23 8.48
N GLU A 112 -3.22 -7.93 8.42
CA GLU A 112 -3.41 -9.19 9.18
C GLU A 112 -2.39 -10.25 8.78
N ASN A 113 -2.12 -10.41 7.48
CA ASN A 113 -1.11 -11.33 6.98
C ASN A 113 0.30 -10.94 7.41
N LEU A 114 0.62 -9.64 7.40
CA LEU A 114 1.90 -9.13 7.89
C LEU A 114 2.07 -9.43 9.39
N VAL A 115 1.05 -9.13 10.20
CA VAL A 115 1.05 -9.41 11.64
C VAL A 115 1.22 -10.91 11.90
N SER A 116 0.44 -11.75 11.23
CA SER A 116 0.52 -13.21 11.34
C SER A 116 1.90 -13.75 10.96
N CYS A 117 2.50 -13.23 9.88
CA CYS A 117 3.85 -13.59 9.45
C CYS A 117 4.90 -13.25 10.50
N VAL A 118 4.83 -12.03 11.06
CA VAL A 118 5.73 -11.58 12.12
C VAL A 118 5.56 -12.42 13.39
N ASP A 119 4.32 -12.66 13.82
CA ASP A 119 4.03 -13.47 15.01
C ASP A 119 4.57 -14.90 14.87
N HIS A 120 4.36 -15.53 13.71
CA HIS A 120 4.88 -16.87 13.44
C HIS A 120 6.41 -16.90 13.48
N GLY A 121 7.08 -15.92 12.86
CA GLY A 121 8.53 -15.84 12.86
C GLY A 121 9.11 -15.59 14.26
N VAL A 122 8.49 -14.71 15.04
CA VAL A 122 8.88 -14.43 16.43
C VAL A 122 8.72 -15.68 17.30
N LEU A 123 7.62 -16.44 17.15
CA LEU A 123 7.41 -17.69 17.88
C LEU A 123 8.48 -18.74 17.58
N GLN A 124 8.91 -18.86 16.32
CA GLN A 124 10.00 -19.79 15.95
C GLN A 124 11.33 -19.38 16.63
N ILE A 125 11.64 -18.08 16.64
CA ILE A 125 12.83 -17.55 17.31
C ILE A 125 12.77 -17.79 18.81
N GLN A 126 11.60 -17.59 19.44
CA GLN A 126 11.40 -17.88 20.85
C GLN A 126 11.64 -19.36 21.17
N ALA A 127 11.10 -20.28 20.36
CA ALA A 127 11.33 -21.71 20.55
C ALA A 127 12.81 -22.08 20.41
N GLU A 128 13.55 -21.48 19.47
CA GLU A 128 15.00 -21.68 19.33
C GLU A 128 15.76 -21.19 20.58
N LEU A 129 15.38 -20.03 21.12
CA LEU A 129 15.95 -19.48 22.36
C LEU A 129 15.65 -20.34 23.59
N GLU A 130 14.43 -20.85 23.72
CA GLU A 130 14.02 -21.74 24.80
C GLU A 130 14.80 -23.07 24.74
N PHE A 131 14.89 -23.69 23.56
CA PHE A 131 15.69 -24.90 23.35
C PHE A 131 17.15 -24.69 23.75
N ARG A 132 17.75 -23.56 23.36
CA ARG A 132 19.14 -23.25 23.70
C ARG A 132 19.32 -22.97 25.19
N THR A 133 18.39 -22.26 25.81
CA THR A 133 18.39 -22.03 27.26
C THR A 133 18.35 -23.35 28.01
N GLN A 134 17.50 -24.29 27.59
CA GLN A 134 17.43 -25.62 28.18
C GLN A 134 18.74 -26.39 27.98
N SER A 135 19.33 -26.34 26.78
CA SER A 135 20.62 -26.97 26.50
C SER A 135 21.75 -26.44 27.40
N LEU A 136 21.79 -25.13 27.66
CA LEU A 136 22.74 -24.52 28.60
C LEU A 136 22.49 -24.96 30.04
N ILE A 137 21.23 -25.06 30.46
CA ILE A 137 20.85 -25.57 31.79
C ILE A 137 21.32 -27.03 31.96
N ASP A 138 21.07 -27.88 30.97
CA ASP A 138 21.44 -29.30 31.00
C ASP A 138 22.96 -29.48 31.01
N CYS A 139 23.68 -28.67 30.23
CA CYS A 139 25.14 -28.60 30.27
C CYS A 139 25.65 -28.20 31.66
N ARG A 140 25.06 -27.17 32.29
CA ARG A 140 25.43 -26.75 33.65
C ARG A 140 25.17 -27.86 34.68
N ASN A 141 24.04 -28.55 34.55
CA ASN A 141 23.64 -29.60 35.49
C ASN A 141 24.41 -30.93 35.29
N SER A 142 25.10 -31.10 34.16
CA SER A 142 25.94 -32.27 33.85
C SER A 142 27.43 -32.07 34.15
N LEU A 143 27.81 -30.87 34.61
CA LEU A 143 29.11 -30.53 35.22
C LEU A 143 29.06 -30.76 36.74
#